data_AF-A0ABD1RBH9-F1
#
_entry.id   AF-A0ABD1RBH9-F1
#
_cell.length_a   1.000
_cell.length_b   1.000
_cell.length_c   1.000
_cell.angle_alpha   90.00
_cell.angle_beta   90.00
_cell.angle_gamma   90.00
#
_symmetry.space_group_name_H-M   'P 1'
#
loop_
_entity.id
_entity.type
_entity.pdbx_description
1 polymer ?
#
loop_
_entity_poly.entity_id
_entity_poly.type
_entity_poly.pdbx_seq_one_letter_code
_entity_poly.pdbx_strand_id
1 'polypeptide(L)'
;MAKNGSKRLSFSEALDDLNAAIETDPGLSEAYRHRASILRQLCRYGESEKSYKKFLEINPRNSAAEKELSQLFQAQSALDSAKTLFDSGDFTKALEYIDKVVLVFSPACSNAKLLKARLLLAAKDYSSAIAETGYILKEDEDNLEALLLRSRAYYYLADHDVAIRCVLKRIYDFLLI
;
A
#
# COMPACT_ATOMS: atom_id res chain seq x y z
N MET A 1 11.88 17.10 14.06
CA MET A 1 12.71 16.35 13.10
C MET A 1 11.89 15.20 12.54
N ALA A 2 11.13 15.43 11.47
CA ALA A 2 10.28 14.41 10.85
C ALA A 2 10.91 13.96 9.52
N LYS A 3 11.62 12.82 9.53
CA LYS A 3 12.14 12.16 8.32
C LYS A 3 11.16 11.10 7.75
N ASN A 4 9.92 11.05 8.22
CA ASN A 4 9.04 9.89 7.97
C ASN A 4 8.15 9.97 6.72
N GLY A 5 8.01 11.14 6.08
CA GLY A 5 7.46 11.24 4.72
C GLY A 5 8.41 10.71 3.62
N SER A 6 9.65 10.39 3.97
CA SER A 6 10.76 10.15 3.03
C SER A 6 10.53 8.98 2.07
N LYS A 7 9.83 7.91 2.45
CA LYS A 7 9.72 6.72 1.57
C LYS A 7 8.65 6.88 0.49
N ARG A 8 7.48 7.45 0.80
CA ARG A 8 6.47 7.81 -0.20
C ARG A 8 6.94 8.95 -1.09
N LEU A 9 7.56 9.97 -0.48
CA LEU A 9 8.17 11.07 -1.21
C LEU A 9 9.26 10.54 -2.17
N SER A 10 10.12 9.64 -1.71
CA SER A 10 11.14 8.98 -2.55
C SER A 10 10.54 8.16 -3.68
N PHE A 11 9.40 7.48 -3.50
CA PHE A 11 8.75 6.79 -4.62
C PHE A 11 8.13 7.76 -5.62
N SER A 12 7.57 8.88 -5.18
CA SER A 12 7.04 9.91 -6.09
C SER A 12 8.17 10.53 -6.91
N GLU A 13 9.22 11.02 -6.24
CA GLU A 13 10.39 11.61 -6.88
C GLU A 13 11.05 10.62 -7.85
N ALA A 14 11.22 9.36 -7.44
CA ALA A 14 11.77 8.33 -8.33
C ALA A 14 10.87 8.06 -9.55
N LEU A 15 9.54 8.12 -9.42
CA LEU A 15 8.65 7.98 -10.56
C LEU A 15 8.74 9.18 -11.50
N ASP A 16 8.90 10.39 -10.97
CA ASP A 16 9.06 11.61 -11.75
C ASP A 16 10.38 11.59 -12.54
N ASP A 17 11.49 11.21 -11.90
CA ASP A 17 12.79 11.03 -12.55
C ASP A 17 12.72 9.97 -13.67
N LEU A 18 12.05 8.84 -13.43
CA LEU A 18 11.88 7.78 -14.41
C LEU A 18 11.00 8.22 -15.58
N ASN A 19 9.97 9.04 -15.33
CA ASN A 19 9.14 9.60 -16.40
C ASN A 19 9.95 10.57 -17.25
N ALA A 20 10.72 11.48 -16.65
CA ALA A 20 11.60 12.40 -17.38
C ALA A 20 12.66 11.65 -18.20
N ALA A 21 13.22 10.57 -17.66
CA ALA A 21 14.17 9.71 -18.38
C ALA A 21 13.54 9.03 -19.60
N ILE A 22 12.29 8.55 -19.47
CA ILE A 22 11.53 7.94 -20.56
C ILE A 22 11.12 8.97 -21.62
N GLU A 23 10.81 10.20 -21.22
CA GLU A 23 10.52 11.30 -22.14
C GLU A 23 11.76 11.71 -22.94
N THR A 24 12.91 11.73 -22.28
CA THR A 24 14.21 12.07 -22.91
C THR A 24 14.69 10.96 -23.83
N ASP A 25 14.59 9.71 -23.41
CA ASP A 25 14.94 8.52 -24.19
C ASP A 25 13.85 7.44 -24.07
N PRO A 26 12.90 7.41 -25.03
CA PRO A 26 11.86 6.39 -25.05
C PRO A 26 12.36 4.95 -25.25
N GLY A 27 13.63 4.77 -25.67
CA GLY A 27 14.31 3.49 -25.82
C GLY A 27 15.00 3.00 -24.55
N LEU A 28 15.04 3.81 -23.48
CA LEU A 28 15.67 3.46 -22.21
C LEU A 28 14.87 2.40 -21.46
N SER A 29 15.06 1.15 -21.86
CA SER A 29 14.31 0.01 -21.34
C SER A 29 14.38 -0.12 -19.81
N GLU A 30 15.56 0.02 -19.19
CA GLU A 30 15.70 -0.08 -17.73
C GLU A 30 14.83 0.92 -16.96
N ALA A 31 14.57 2.12 -17.50
CA ALA A 31 13.66 3.07 -16.88
C ALA A 31 12.23 2.50 -16.79
N TYR A 32 11.76 1.81 -17.83
CA TYR A 32 10.46 1.13 -17.79
C TYR A 32 10.43 0.00 -16.76
N ARG A 33 11.50 -0.80 -16.64
CA ARG A 33 11.56 -1.90 -15.65
C ARG A 33 11.54 -1.37 -14.22
N HIS A 34 12.35 -0.34 -13.94
CA HIS A 34 12.39 0.30 -12.63
C HIS A 34 11.05 0.97 -12.29
N ARG A 35 10.44 1.68 -13.25
CA ARG A 35 9.12 2.28 -13.07
C ARG A 35 8.07 1.22 -12.77
N ALA A 36 8.09 0.11 -13.52
CA ALA A 36 7.20 -1.01 -13.29
C ALA A 36 7.36 -1.60 -11.88
N SER A 37 8.59 -1.81 -11.42
CA SER A 37 8.88 -2.34 -10.09
C SER A 37 8.36 -1.43 -8.97
N ILE A 38 8.59 -0.12 -9.07
CA ILE A 38 8.06 0.86 -8.08
C ILE A 38 6.53 0.87 -8.11
N LEU A 39 5.92 0.92 -9.28
CA LEU A 39 4.46 0.91 -9.43
C LEU A 39 3.84 -0.38 -8.87
N ARG A 40 4.50 -1.54 -9.02
CA ARG A 40 4.09 -2.81 -8.40
C ARG A 40 4.12 -2.71 -6.88
N GLN A 41 5.22 -2.19 -6.31
CA GLN A 41 5.35 -1.99 -4.86
C GLN A 41 4.22 -1.12 -4.29
N LEU A 42 3.78 -0.11 -5.04
CA LEU A 42 2.67 0.79 -4.72
C LEU A 42 1.28 0.24 -5.07
N CYS A 43 1.18 -1.01 -5.52
CA CYS A 43 -0.04 -1.65 -6.05
C CYS A 43 -0.76 -0.91 -7.18
N ARG A 44 -0.04 -0.07 -7.93
CA ARG A 44 -0.49 0.54 -9.20
C ARG A 44 -0.31 -0.45 -10.36
N TYR A 45 -0.99 -1.60 -10.25
CA TYR A 45 -0.73 -2.78 -11.08
C TYR A 45 -0.92 -2.54 -12.58
N GLY A 46 -1.98 -1.81 -12.99
CA GLY A 46 -2.22 -1.54 -14.41
C GLY A 46 -1.14 -0.68 -15.08
N GLU A 47 -0.59 0.30 -14.36
CA GLU A 47 0.52 1.13 -14.87
C GLU A 47 1.85 0.38 -14.84
N SER A 48 2.04 -0.46 -13.83
CA SER A 48 3.18 -1.35 -13.71
C SER A 48 3.24 -2.35 -14.87
N GLU A 49 2.12 -2.98 -15.21
CA GLU A 49 2.01 -3.93 -16.32
C GLU A 49 2.38 -3.27 -17.65
N LYS A 50 1.85 -2.06 -17.94
CA LYS A 50 2.20 -1.30 -19.14
C LYS A 50 3.71 -1.07 -19.24
N SER A 51 4.36 -0.75 -18.12
CA SER A 51 5.80 -0.51 -18.09
C SER A 51 6.60 -1.80 -18.26
N TYR A 52 6.22 -2.92 -17.65
CA TYR A 52 6.86 -4.23 -17.91
C TYR A 52 6.68 -4.68 -19.36
N LYS A 53 5.50 -4.50 -19.95
CA LYS A 53 5.27 -4.82 -21.37
C LYS A 53 6.20 -4.01 -22.26
N LYS A 54 6.34 -2.70 -21.99
CA LYS A 54 7.26 -1.87 -22.77
C LYS A 54 8.73 -2.29 -22.61
N PHE A 55 9.14 -2.69 -21.41
CA PHE A 55 10.47 -3.26 -21.19
C PHE A 55 10.69 -4.55 -22.01
N LEU A 56 9.71 -5.46 -22.01
CA LEU A 56 9.78 -6.75 -22.71
C LEU A 56 9.67 -6.62 -24.24
N GLU A 57 9.03 -5.56 -24.75
CA GLU A 57 9.07 -5.21 -26.18
C GLU A 57 10.50 -4.89 -26.65
N ILE A 58 11.27 -4.17 -25.82
CA ILE A 58 12.64 -3.76 -26.14
C ILE A 58 13.64 -4.90 -25.84
N ASN A 59 13.45 -5.60 -24.73
CA ASN A 59 14.28 -6.73 -24.28
C ASN A 59 13.47 -8.02 -24.25
N PRO A 60 13.21 -8.63 -25.42
CA PRO A 60 12.44 -9.87 -25.47
C PRO A 60 13.14 -11.00 -24.71
N ARG A 61 12.35 -11.87 -24.07
CA ARG A 61 12.81 -13.07 -23.33
C ARG A 61 13.69 -12.77 -22.10
N ASN A 62 13.48 -11.62 -21.46
CA ASN A 62 14.13 -11.33 -20.18
C ASN A 62 13.42 -12.07 -19.03
N SER A 63 14.01 -13.18 -18.58
CA SER A 63 13.44 -14.05 -17.55
C SER A 63 13.20 -13.36 -16.21
N ALA A 64 14.02 -12.36 -15.85
CA ALA A 64 13.85 -11.60 -14.62
C ALA A 64 12.59 -10.74 -14.68
N ALA A 65 12.37 -10.02 -15.79
CA ALA A 65 11.16 -9.22 -15.97
C ALA A 65 9.90 -10.09 -16.13
N GLU A 66 9.97 -11.25 -16.79
CA GLU A 66 8.86 -12.20 -16.83
C GLU A 66 8.48 -12.70 -15.43
N LYS A 67 9.47 -12.97 -14.57
CA LYS A 67 9.25 -13.32 -13.16
C LYS A 67 8.61 -12.17 -12.38
N GLU A 68 9.12 -10.94 -12.52
CA GLU A 68 8.57 -9.76 -11.85
C GLU A 68 7.14 -9.44 -12.30
N LEU A 69 6.83 -9.65 -13.59
CA LEU A 69 5.48 -9.54 -14.14
C LEU A 69 4.54 -10.64 -13.60
N SER A 70 5.03 -11.87 -13.44
CA SER A 70 4.26 -12.93 -12.77
C SER A 70 3.94 -12.55 -11.31
N GLN A 71 4.92 -12.00 -10.59
CA GLN A 71 4.71 -11.50 -9.21
C GLN A 71 3.67 -10.37 -9.16
N LEU A 72 3.65 -9.48 -10.15
CA LEU A 72 2.62 -8.45 -10.29
C LEU A 72 1.24 -9.08 -10.35
N PHE A 73 1.03 -10.03 -11.27
CA PHE A 73 -0.27 -10.65 -11.46
C PHE A 73 -0.70 -11.47 -10.24
N GLN A 74 0.23 -12.16 -9.58
CA GLN A 74 -0.04 -12.86 -8.33
C GLN A 74 -0.49 -11.88 -7.23
N ALA A 75 0.19 -10.75 -7.07
CA ALA A 75 -0.16 -9.73 -6.09
C ALA A 75 -1.51 -9.06 -6.38
N GLN A 76 -1.79 -8.79 -7.66
CA GLN A 76 -3.08 -8.23 -8.08
C GLN A 76 -4.23 -9.20 -7.82
N SER A 77 -4.10 -10.44 -8.29
CA SER A 77 -5.11 -11.47 -8.09
C SER A 77 -5.34 -11.78 -6.61
N ALA A 78 -4.28 -11.81 -5.80
CA ALA A 78 -4.38 -11.99 -4.36
C ALA A 78 -5.08 -10.82 -3.66
N LEU A 79 -4.81 -9.58 -4.08
CA LEU A 79 -5.50 -8.41 -3.52
C LEU A 79 -6.99 -8.41 -3.86
N ASP A 80 -7.35 -8.79 -5.08
CA ASP A 80 -8.76 -8.89 -5.47
C ASP A 80 -9.46 -10.06 -4.77
N SER A 81 -8.78 -11.20 -4.61
CA SER A 81 -9.28 -12.33 -3.82
C SER A 81 -9.50 -11.94 -2.34
N ALA A 82 -8.57 -11.19 -1.74
CA ALA A 82 -8.70 -10.72 -0.37
C ALA A 82 -9.90 -9.78 -0.18
N LYS A 83 -10.21 -8.92 -1.16
CA LYS A 83 -11.42 -8.08 -1.11
C LYS A 83 -12.69 -8.93 -1.18
N THR A 84 -12.77 -9.86 -2.12
CA THR A 84 -13.94 -10.75 -2.24
C THR A 84 -14.16 -11.58 -0.96
N LEU A 85 -13.07 -12.07 -0.35
CA LEU A 85 -13.13 -12.82 0.91
C LEU A 85 -13.54 -11.95 2.09
N PHE A 86 -13.08 -10.69 2.12
CA PHE A 86 -13.53 -9.71 3.10
C PHE A 86 -15.04 -9.49 2.99
N ASP A 87 -15.55 -9.31 1.78
CA ASP A 87 -16.99 -9.11 1.53
C ASP A 87 -17.81 -10.36 1.87
N SER A 88 -17.24 -11.56 1.71
CA SER A 88 -17.88 -12.83 2.10
C SER A 88 -17.74 -13.17 3.59
N GLY A 89 -17.01 -12.38 4.37
CA GLY A 89 -16.79 -12.59 5.81
C GLY A 89 -15.68 -13.57 6.19
N ASP A 90 -14.89 -14.07 5.22
CA ASP A 90 -13.75 -14.95 5.50
C ASP A 90 -12.48 -14.12 5.76
N PHE A 91 -12.44 -13.54 6.95
CA PHE A 91 -11.37 -12.59 7.34
C PHE A 91 -10.01 -13.26 7.47
N THR A 92 -9.95 -14.51 7.97
CA THR A 92 -8.70 -15.24 8.17
C THR A 92 -8.01 -15.49 6.84
N LYS A 93 -8.75 -15.98 5.84
CA LYS A 93 -8.18 -16.25 4.52
C LYS A 93 -7.83 -14.96 3.79
N ALA A 94 -8.64 -13.91 3.93
CA ALA A 94 -8.33 -12.60 3.37
C ALA A 94 -7.01 -12.04 3.94
N LEU A 95 -6.80 -12.12 5.27
CA LEU A 95 -5.55 -11.73 5.92
C LEU A 95 -4.36 -12.55 5.40
N GLU A 96 -4.55 -13.86 5.20
CA GLU A 96 -3.50 -14.72 4.64
C GLU A 96 -3.06 -14.28 3.24
N TYR A 97 -3.99 -13.97 2.33
CA TYR A 97 -3.65 -13.43 1.00
C TYR A 97 -2.89 -12.11 1.10
N ILE A 98 -3.32 -11.22 2.01
CA ILE A 98 -2.66 -9.93 2.20
C ILE A 98 -1.23 -10.11 2.70
N ASP A 99 -1.02 -10.89 3.76
CA ASP A 99 0.29 -11.01 4.41
C ASP A 99 1.26 -11.92 3.65
N LYS A 100 0.79 -13.03 3.07
CA LYS A 100 1.67 -14.01 2.41
C LYS A 100 1.92 -13.72 0.94
N VAL A 101 1.10 -12.89 0.29
CA VAL A 101 1.22 -12.62 -1.15
C VAL A 101 1.30 -11.13 -1.43
N VAL A 102 0.26 -10.36 -1.06
CA VAL A 102 0.16 -8.96 -1.48
C VAL A 102 1.29 -8.12 -0.88
N LEU A 103 1.52 -8.18 0.43
CA LEU A 103 2.56 -7.37 1.08
C LEU A 103 3.97 -7.94 0.89
N VAL A 104 4.11 -9.21 0.50
CA VAL A 104 5.40 -9.80 0.09
C VAL A 104 5.86 -9.20 -1.23
N PHE A 105 4.97 -9.12 -2.22
CA PHE A 105 5.31 -8.56 -3.52
C PHE A 105 5.15 -7.03 -3.58
N SER A 106 4.20 -6.48 -2.82
CA SER A 106 3.82 -5.06 -2.84
C SER A 106 3.85 -4.43 -1.44
N PRO A 107 5.03 -4.36 -0.79
CA PRO A 107 5.16 -3.94 0.62
C PRO A 107 4.80 -2.46 0.87
N ALA A 108 4.80 -1.63 -0.17
CA ALA A 108 4.42 -0.22 -0.08
C ALA A 108 2.93 0.02 -0.42
N CYS A 109 2.15 -1.03 -0.65
CA CYS A 109 0.74 -0.92 -1.01
C CYS A 109 -0.08 -0.43 0.18
N SER A 110 -0.38 0.87 0.19
CA SER A 110 -1.13 1.51 1.26
C SER A 110 -2.56 1.00 1.35
N ASN A 111 -3.18 0.70 0.20
CA ASN A 111 -4.52 0.13 0.13
C ASN A 111 -4.59 -1.25 0.79
N ALA A 112 -3.56 -2.09 0.62
CA ALA A 112 -3.51 -3.42 1.25
C ALA A 112 -3.32 -3.32 2.77
N LYS A 113 -2.47 -2.41 3.26
CA LYS A 113 -2.30 -2.16 4.70
C LYS A 113 -3.59 -1.65 5.35
N LEU A 114 -4.29 -0.72 4.70
CA LEU A 114 -5.59 -0.23 5.16
C LEU A 114 -6.64 -1.34 5.17
N LEU A 115 -6.71 -2.15 4.09
CA LEU A 115 -7.61 -3.31 4.04
C LEU A 115 -7.30 -4.31 5.16
N LYS A 116 -6.03 -4.56 5.46
CA LYS A 116 -5.60 -5.38 6.60
C LYS A 116 -6.11 -4.84 7.93
N ALA A 117 -5.96 -3.54 8.18
CA ALA A 117 -6.49 -2.93 9.39
C ALA A 117 -8.02 -3.06 9.51
N ARG A 118 -8.76 -2.90 8.40
CA ARG A 118 -10.22 -3.14 8.35
C ARG A 118 -10.57 -4.60 8.63
N LEU A 119 -9.83 -5.55 8.05
CA LEU A 119 -10.00 -6.98 8.28
C LEU A 119 -9.82 -7.36 9.75
N LEU A 120 -8.77 -6.84 10.39
CA LEU A 120 -8.49 -7.07 11.81
C LEU A 120 -9.61 -6.53 12.70
N LEU A 121 -10.12 -5.33 12.40
CA LEU A 121 -11.30 -4.77 13.09
C LEU A 121 -12.54 -5.64 12.93
N ALA A 122 -12.81 -6.14 11.72
CA ALA A 122 -13.96 -7.01 11.45
C ALA A 122 -13.83 -8.37 12.15
N ALA A 123 -12.60 -8.89 12.25
CA ALA A 123 -12.26 -10.07 13.03
C ALA A 123 -12.26 -9.84 14.55
N LYS A 124 -12.52 -8.61 15.01
CA LYS A 124 -12.45 -8.17 16.41
C LYS A 124 -11.07 -8.28 17.05
N ASP A 125 -10.02 -8.40 16.22
CA ASP A 125 -8.63 -8.31 16.66
C ASP A 125 -8.19 -6.84 16.72
N TYR A 126 -8.69 -6.15 17.75
CA TYR A 126 -8.50 -4.71 17.93
C TYR A 126 -7.05 -4.34 18.24
N SER A 127 -6.32 -5.18 18.98
CA SER A 127 -4.91 -4.95 19.31
C SER A 127 -4.04 -4.97 18.06
N SER A 128 -4.21 -5.98 17.19
CA SER A 128 -3.49 -6.03 15.92
C SER A 128 -3.90 -4.88 14.99
N ALA A 129 -5.17 -4.48 14.97
CA ALA A 129 -5.62 -3.32 14.19
C ALA A 129 -4.95 -2.01 14.65
N ILE A 130 -4.76 -1.81 15.96
CA ILE A 130 -4.03 -0.66 16.51
C ILE A 130 -2.56 -0.70 16.11
N ALA A 131 -1.93 -1.88 16.13
CA ALA A 131 -0.54 -2.04 15.70
C ALA A 131 -0.40 -1.71 14.20
N GLU A 132 -1.25 -2.29 13.35
CA GLU A 132 -1.23 -2.09 11.89
C GLU A 132 -1.45 -0.62 11.52
N THR A 133 -2.48 0.02 12.09
CA THR A 133 -2.70 1.46 11.87
C THR A 133 -1.55 2.31 12.40
N GLY A 134 -0.86 1.88 13.45
CA GLY A 134 0.35 2.54 13.95
C GLY A 134 1.49 2.53 12.92
N TYR A 135 1.69 1.42 12.20
CA TYR A 135 2.66 1.35 11.11
C TYR A 135 2.29 2.28 9.96
N ILE A 136 1.00 2.34 9.58
CA ILE A 136 0.52 3.24 8.53
C ILE A 136 0.76 4.71 8.93
N LEU A 137 0.41 5.08 10.16
CA LEU A 137 0.58 6.44 10.66
C LEU A 137 2.05 6.84 10.86
N LYS A 138 2.95 5.85 10.99
CA LYS A 138 4.39 6.12 10.98
C LYS A 138 4.88 6.51 9.58
N GLU A 139 4.27 6.00 8.52
CA GLU A 139 4.58 6.33 7.12
C GLU A 139 3.86 7.60 6.64
N ASP A 140 2.63 7.80 7.14
CA ASP A 140 1.72 8.87 6.75
C ASP A 140 0.91 9.29 7.98
N GLU A 141 1.44 10.24 8.74
CA GLU A 141 0.86 10.68 10.02
C GLU A 141 -0.56 11.26 9.88
N ASP A 142 -0.85 11.80 8.70
CA ASP A 142 -2.13 12.44 8.38
C ASP A 142 -3.11 11.51 7.67
N ASN A 143 -2.81 10.20 7.60
CA ASN A 143 -3.69 9.21 6.98
C ASN A 143 -5.02 9.14 7.73
N LEU A 144 -6.02 9.86 7.22
CA LEU A 144 -7.33 10.01 7.85
C LEU A 144 -7.98 8.65 8.10
N GLU A 145 -7.87 7.75 7.14
CA GLU A 145 -8.50 6.45 7.26
C GLU A 145 -7.85 5.60 8.36
N ALA A 146 -6.52 5.57 8.43
CA ALA A 146 -5.81 4.87 9.50
C ALA A 146 -6.14 5.45 10.89
N LEU A 147 -6.27 6.79 11.02
CA LEU A 147 -6.72 7.42 12.26
C LEU A 147 -8.13 6.98 12.66
N LEU A 148 -9.07 6.93 11.71
CA LEU A 148 -10.44 6.48 11.96
C LEU A 148 -10.51 5.00 12.37
N LEU A 149 -9.77 4.14 11.67
CA LEU A 149 -9.71 2.71 11.99
C LEU A 149 -9.08 2.48 13.37
N ARG A 150 -8.00 3.21 13.69
CA ARG A 150 -7.35 3.17 15.00
C ARG A 150 -8.29 3.63 16.12
N SER A 151 -9.00 4.73 15.90
CA SER A 151 -9.98 5.26 16.86
C SER A 151 -11.10 4.25 17.12
N ARG A 152 -11.61 3.61 16.06
CA ARG A 152 -12.61 2.55 16.15
C ARG A 152 -12.11 1.36 16.97
N ALA A 153 -10.85 0.95 16.78
CA ALA A 153 -10.26 -0.14 17.55
C ALA A 153 -10.18 0.18 19.04
N TYR A 154 -9.71 1.38 19.41
CA TYR A 154 -9.69 1.82 20.82
C TYR A 154 -11.10 1.94 21.42
N TYR A 155 -12.06 2.41 20.65
CA TYR A 155 -13.46 2.49 21.08
C TYR A 155 -14.00 1.12 21.48
N TYR A 156 -13.75 0.08 20.69
CA TYR A 156 -14.19 -1.28 21.00
C TYR A 156 -13.41 -1.94 22.16
N LEU A 157 -12.21 -1.46 22.48
CA LEU A 157 -11.46 -1.87 23.67
C LEU A 157 -11.90 -1.16 24.96
N ALA A 158 -12.95 -0.32 24.90
CA ALA A 158 -13.42 0.53 26.00
C ALA A 158 -12.40 1.59 26.47
N ASP A 159 -11.33 1.82 25.69
CA ASP A 159 -10.37 2.91 25.89
C ASP A 159 -10.91 4.21 25.25
N HIS A 160 -12.05 4.68 25.74
CA HIS A 160 -12.80 5.81 25.16
C HIS A 160 -11.97 7.11 25.14
N ASP A 161 -11.11 7.33 26.14
CA ASP A 161 -10.22 8.51 26.22
C ASP A 161 -9.14 8.53 25.13
N VAL A 162 -8.68 7.36 24.69
CA VAL A 162 -7.69 7.25 23.60
C VAL A 162 -8.39 7.38 22.25
N ALA A 163 -9.57 6.77 22.11
CA ALA A 163 -10.39 6.88 20.90
C ALA A 163 -10.72 8.33 20.56
N ILE A 164 -11.14 9.12 21.56
CA ILE A 164 -11.45 10.54 21.40
C ILE A 164 -10.20 11.32 20.99
N ARG A 165 -9.04 11.11 21.62
CA ARG A 165 -7.79 11.80 21.27
C ARG A 165 -7.32 11.52 19.84
N CYS A 166 -7.48 10.29 19.35
CA CYS A 166 -7.13 9.93 17.97
C CYS A 166 -7.96 10.70 16.93
N VAL A 167 -9.24 11.00 17.22
CA VAL A 167 -10.10 11.83 16.37
C VAL A 167 -9.85 13.33 16.58
N LEU A 168 -9.63 13.75 17.83
CA LEU A 168 -9.44 15.16 18.21
C LEU A 168 -8.09 15.75 17.76
N LYS A 169 -7.04 14.94 17.57
CA LYS A 169 -5.75 15.41 17.00
C LYS A 169 -5.98 16.23 15.71
N ARG A 170 -7.02 15.91 14.93
CA ARG A 170 -7.44 16.64 13.74
C ARG A 170 -8.24 17.92 14.03
N ILE A 171 -9.09 17.92 15.05
CA ILE A 171 -10.00 19.03 15.35
C ILE A 171 -9.23 20.22 15.94
N TYR A 172 -8.24 19.98 16.79
CA TYR A 172 -7.42 21.06 17.35
C TYR A 172 -6.50 21.71 16.31
N ASP A 173 -5.96 20.94 15.35
CA ASP A 173 -5.12 21.49 14.28
C ASP A 173 -5.91 22.33 13.26
N PHE A 174 -7.22 22.09 13.11
CA PHE A 174 -8.12 22.89 12.25
C PHE A 174 -8.68 24.15 12.94
N LEU A 175 -8.63 24.22 14.27
CA LEU A 175 -9.14 25.35 15.08
C LEU A 175 -8.06 26.36 15.46
N LEU A 176 -6.79 26.11 15.11
CA LEU A 176 -5.63 26.96 15.40
C LEU A 176 -5.04 27.67 14.17
N ILE A 177 -5.79 27.75 13.06
CA ILE A 177 -5.46 28.55 11.87
C ILE A 177 -6.46 29.69 11.74
#